data_AF-A0A3N4IHU1-F1
#
_entry.id   AF-A0A3N4IHU1-F1
#
_cell.length_a   1.000
_cell.length_b   1.000
_cell.length_c   1.000
_cell.angle_alpha   90.00
_cell.angle_beta   90.00
_cell.angle_gamma   90.00
#
_symmetry.space_group_name_H-M   'P 1'
#
loop_
_entity.id
_entity.type
_entity.pdbx_description
1 polymer ?
#
loop_
_entity_poly.entity_id
_entity_poly.type
_entity_poly.pdbx_seq_one_letter_code
_entity_poly.pdbx_strand_id
1 'polypeptide(L)'
;MLLFCPTCANTLVIGRHSETGQNALRCNACPYEFVLKKAMYERRKMKNKEVEDVLGGEGSWDNVDQTDAQCPDEECGGTRAYFYMVQIRSADEPMTTFFRCTKCTTKWKEN
;
A
#
# COMPACT_ATOMS: atom_id res chain seq x y z
N MET A 1 7.09 14.22 -12.23
CA MET A 1 8.06 15.32 -12.24
C MET A 1 7.61 16.38 -11.26
N LEU A 2 8.26 16.39 -10.10
CA LEU A 2 8.15 17.48 -9.12
C LEU A 2 9.22 18.52 -9.46
N LEU A 3 8.83 19.79 -9.57
CA LEU A 3 9.73 20.91 -9.84
C LEU A 3 10.00 21.64 -8.53
N PHE A 4 11.28 21.90 -8.26
CA PHE A 4 11.74 22.58 -7.06
C PHE A 4 12.26 23.96 -7.42
N CYS A 5 12.14 24.89 -6.48
CA CYS A 5 12.69 26.23 -6.64
C CYS A 5 14.22 26.22 -6.45
N PRO A 6 14.99 26.90 -7.31
CA PRO A 6 16.45 26.92 -7.23
C PRO A 6 17.01 27.68 -6.01
N THR A 7 16.21 28.53 -5.36
CA THR A 7 16.63 29.33 -4.20
C THR A 7 16.15 28.74 -2.86
N CYS A 8 14.88 28.36 -2.77
CA CYS A 8 14.25 27.86 -1.53
C CYS A 8 14.29 26.31 -1.42
N ALA A 9 14.67 25.58 -2.46
CA ALA A 9 14.55 24.12 -2.60
C ALA A 9 13.15 23.55 -2.30
N ASN A 10 12.14 24.41 -2.18
CA ASN A 10 10.78 24.04 -1.84
C ASN A 10 10.01 23.64 -3.11
N THR A 11 8.95 22.85 -2.93
CA THR A 11 8.09 22.43 -4.04
C THR A 11 7.36 23.63 -4.63
N LEU A 12 7.40 23.76 -5.96
CA LEU A 12 6.64 24.79 -6.66
C LEU A 12 5.17 24.38 -6.79
N VAL A 13 4.28 25.33 -6.52
CA VAL A 13 2.83 25.15 -6.62
C VAL A 13 2.30 25.87 -7.85
N ILE A 14 1.28 25.29 -8.49
CA ILE A 14 0.59 25.92 -9.61
C ILE A 14 -0.20 27.12 -9.09
N GLY A 15 0.07 28.29 -9.65
CA GLY A 15 -0.65 29.55 -9.43
C GLY A 15 -0.85 30.29 -10.74
N ARG A 16 -1.33 31.53 -10.65
CA ARG A 16 -1.39 32.47 -11.78
C ARG A 16 -0.37 33.57 -11.56
N HIS A 17 0.34 33.94 -12.62
CA HIS A 17 1.22 35.10 -12.60
C HIS A 17 0.37 36.37 -12.48
N SER A 18 0.76 37.29 -11.58
CA SER A 18 -0.03 38.47 -11.25
C SER A 18 -0.26 39.41 -12.45
N GLU A 19 0.72 39.51 -13.37
CA GLU A 19 0.69 40.50 -14.46
C GLU A 19 0.18 39.95 -15.79
N THR A 20 0.42 38.67 -16.08
CA THR A 20 0.13 38.07 -17.39
C THR A 20 -1.08 37.15 -17.37
N GLY A 21 -1.61 36.82 -16.18
CA GLY A 21 -2.75 35.90 -16.03
C GLY A 21 -2.47 34.46 -16.47
N GLN A 22 -1.25 34.16 -16.90
CA GLN A 22 -0.82 32.84 -17.33
C GLN A 22 -0.55 31.94 -16.12
N ASN A 23 -0.68 30.63 -16.31
CA ASN A 23 -0.34 29.67 -15.27
C ASN A 23 1.17 29.76 -15.00
N ALA A 24 1.53 29.88 -13.73
CA ALA A 24 2.90 29.98 -13.26
C ALA A 24 3.15 29.03 -12.09
N LEU A 25 4.40 28.64 -11.92
CA LEU A 25 4.88 27.88 -10.78
C LEU A 25 5.47 28.86 -9.76
N ARG A 26 4.85 28.94 -8.58
CA ARG A 26 5.26 29.84 -7.49
C ARG A 26 5.84 29.07 -6.31
N CYS A 27 6.92 29.58 -5.69
CA CYS A 27 7.35 29.10 -4.36
C CYS A 27 6.45 29.78 -3.30
N ASN A 28 6.00 29.04 -2.29
CA ASN A 28 5.25 29.64 -1.17
C ASN A 28 6.17 30.35 -0.16
N ALA A 29 7.48 30.08 -0.20
CA ALA A 29 8.47 30.60 0.75
C ALA A 29 9.33 31.74 0.20
N CYS A 30 9.37 31.95 -1.13
CA CYS A 30 10.16 33.01 -1.75
C CYS A 30 9.43 33.58 -2.97
N PRO A 31 9.76 34.81 -3.42
CA PRO A 31 9.06 35.49 -4.53
C PRO A 31 9.43 34.94 -5.92
N TYR A 32 9.91 33.69 -5.99
CA TYR A 32 10.25 33.05 -7.25
C TYR A 32 8.97 32.64 -7.98
N GLU A 33 8.81 33.15 -9.20
CA GLU A 33 7.73 32.82 -10.10
C GLU A 33 8.29 32.37 -11.46
N PHE A 34 7.83 31.21 -11.94
CA PHE A 34 8.20 30.68 -13.25
C PHE A 34 6.95 30.55 -14.13
N VAL A 35 6.86 31.37 -15.18
CA VAL A 35 5.71 31.39 -16.09
C VAL A 35 5.74 30.19 -17.03
N LEU A 36 4.66 29.40 -17.04
CA LEU A 36 4.52 28.23 -17.91
C LEU A 36 4.16 28.67 -19.33
N LYS A 37 5.13 28.64 -20.24
CA LYS A 37 4.92 28.93 -21.67
C LYS A 37 4.26 27.77 -22.44
N LYS A 38 4.29 26.56 -21.88
CA LYS A 38 3.75 25.32 -22.49
C LYS A 38 2.93 24.57 -21.46
N ALA A 39 1.87 23.90 -21.92
CA ALA A 39 1.10 22.98 -21.09
C ALA A 39 1.98 21.78 -20.70
N MET A 40 2.16 21.56 -19.40
CA MET A 40 2.85 20.39 -18.85
C MET A 40 1.79 19.51 -18.17
N TYR A 41 1.75 18.23 -18.54
CA TYR A 41 0.92 17.24 -17.88
C TYR A 41 1.73 15.95 -17.72
N GLU A 42 1.54 15.27 -16.60
CA GLU A 42 2.13 13.96 -16.36
C GLU A 42 1.02 13.03 -15.88
N ARG A 43 0.78 11.97 -16.65
CA ARG A 43 -0.17 10.93 -16.30
C ARG A 43 0.62 9.68 -15.94
N ARG A 44 0.69 9.35 -14.65
CA ARG A 44 1.28 8.09 -14.19
C ARG A 44 0.15 7.09 -13.94
N LYS A 45 0.17 5.96 -14.65
CA LYS A 45 -0.68 4.81 -14.29
C LYS A 45 -0.08 4.18 -13.04
N MET A 46 -0.75 4.31 -11.90
CA MET A 46 -0.36 3.56 -10.70
C MET A 46 -0.72 2.09 -10.95
N LYS A 47 0.30 1.22 -10.95
CA LYS A 47 0.05 -0.21 -10.75
C LYS A 47 -0.22 -0.39 -9.26
N ASN A 48 -1.28 -1.13 -8.92
CA ASN A 48 -1.44 -1.56 -7.54
C ASN A 48 -0.20 -2.33 -7.12
N LYS A 49 0.31 -2.03 -5.92
CA LYS A 49 1.33 -2.87 -5.31
C LYS A 49 0.70 -4.26 -5.18
N GLU A 50 1.36 -5.28 -5.73
CA GLU A 50 0.98 -6.65 -5.43
C GLU A 50 1.11 -6.81 -3.93
N VAL A 51 0.02 -7.20 -3.27
CA VAL A 51 0.03 -7.46 -1.84
C VAL A 51 0.90 -8.69 -1.66
N GLU A 52 2.19 -8.46 -1.41
CA GLU A 52 3.07 -9.50 -0.90
C GLU A 52 2.41 -10.04 0.37
N ASP A 53 2.22 -11.37 0.42
CA ASP A 53 1.79 -12.03 1.63
C ASP A 53 2.68 -11.55 2.78
N VAL A 54 2.05 -11.06 3.84
CA VAL A 54 2.72 -10.54 5.05
C VAL A 54 3.61 -11.60 5.70
N LEU A 55 3.48 -12.87 5.30
CA LEU A 55 4.30 -14.01 5.69
C LEU A 55 4.94 -14.64 4.45
N GLY A 56 6.09 -14.06 4.07
CA GLY A 56 6.72 -14.18 2.76
C GLY A 56 7.06 -15.59 2.27
N GLY A 57 6.91 -15.80 0.97
CA GLY A 57 7.57 -16.87 0.21
C GLY A 57 7.18 -18.31 0.55
N GLU A 58 7.63 -19.25 -0.29
CA GLU A 58 7.30 -20.67 -0.21
C GLU A 58 7.76 -21.36 1.10
N GLY A 59 8.63 -20.73 1.90
CA GLY A 59 9.21 -21.30 3.13
C GLY A 59 8.78 -20.65 4.46
N SER A 60 7.92 -19.61 4.48
CA SER A 60 7.52 -19.01 5.78
C SER A 60 6.61 -19.90 6.62
N TRP A 61 6.06 -20.97 6.05
CA TRP A 61 5.04 -21.79 6.70
C TRP A 61 5.60 -23.07 7.31
N ASP A 62 6.88 -23.40 7.07
CA ASP A 62 7.51 -24.61 7.57
C ASP A 62 7.74 -24.60 9.09
N ASN A 63 7.81 -23.40 9.70
CA ASN A 63 8.02 -23.21 11.14
C ASN A 63 6.79 -22.67 11.88
N VAL A 64 5.62 -22.63 11.22
CA VAL A 64 4.40 -22.10 11.83
C VAL A 64 3.71 -23.21 12.60
N ASP A 65 3.17 -22.86 13.78
CA ASP A 65 2.43 -23.81 14.61
C ASP A 65 1.22 -24.37 13.85
N GLN A 66 0.96 -25.66 14.06
CA GLN A 66 -0.18 -26.37 13.49
C GLN A 66 -1.27 -26.55 14.54
N THR A 67 -2.52 -26.38 14.12
CA THR A 67 -3.69 -26.72 14.93
C THR A 67 -4.64 -27.62 14.15
N ASP A 68 -5.48 -28.36 14.89
CA ASP A 68 -6.56 -29.14 14.31
C ASP A 68 -7.71 -28.18 13.94
N ALA A 69 -7.85 -27.91 12.65
CA ALA A 69 -8.90 -27.07 12.08
C ALA A 69 -9.37 -27.68 10.76
N GLN A 70 -10.69 -27.83 10.61
CA GLN A 70 -11.27 -28.37 9.39
C GLN A 70 -11.12 -27.37 8.24
N CYS A 71 -10.57 -27.83 7.13
CA CYS A 71 -10.49 -27.04 5.91
C CYS A 71 -11.91 -26.68 5.42
N PRO A 72 -12.18 -25.41 5.08
CA PRO A 72 -13.48 -24.99 4.54
C PRO A 72 -13.73 -25.51 3.11
N ASP A 73 -12.68 -25.99 2.45
CA ASP A 73 -12.77 -26.61 1.14
C ASP A 73 -13.30 -28.05 1.27
N GLU A 74 -14.51 -28.29 0.76
CA GLU A 74 -15.19 -29.58 0.81
C GLU A 74 -14.45 -30.69 0.04
N GLU A 75 -13.61 -30.33 -0.94
CA GLU A 75 -12.84 -31.31 -1.73
C GLU A 75 -11.61 -31.85 -0.99
N CYS A 76 -11.07 -31.08 -0.03
CA CYS A 76 -9.82 -31.41 0.63
C CYS A 76 -10.02 -32.30 1.88
N GLY A 77 -11.06 -32.00 2.68
CA GLY A 77 -11.34 -32.72 3.93
C GLY A 77 -10.18 -32.74 4.93
N GLY A 78 -9.22 -31.80 4.81
CA GLY A 78 -8.06 -31.72 5.69
C GLY A 78 -8.45 -31.30 7.11
N THR A 79 -7.86 -31.96 8.12
CA THR A 79 -8.11 -31.68 9.54
C THR A 79 -7.04 -30.83 10.22
N ARG A 80 -5.95 -30.50 9.51
CA ARG A 80 -4.83 -29.70 10.05
C ARG A 80 -4.55 -28.46 9.23
N ALA A 81 -4.35 -27.35 9.93
CA ALA A 81 -4.01 -26.06 9.35
C ALA A 81 -2.85 -25.41 10.12
N TYR A 82 -2.00 -24.70 9.39
CA TYR A 82 -1.07 -23.75 10.00
C TYR A 82 -1.86 -22.52 10.43
N PHE A 83 -1.56 -21.97 11.62
CA PHE A 83 -2.26 -20.79 12.11
C PHE A 83 -1.29 -19.72 12.61
N TYR A 84 -1.71 -18.47 12.47
CA TYR A 84 -1.04 -17.34 13.11
C TYR A 84 -2.07 -16.28 13.51
N MET A 85 -1.77 -15.52 14.56
CA MET A 85 -2.63 -14.47 15.10
C MET A 85 -2.02 -13.11 14.81
N VAL A 86 -2.82 -12.19 14.26
CA VAL A 86 -2.41 -10.81 14.03
C VAL A 86 -3.46 -9.86 14.59
N GLN A 87 -3.00 -8.87 15.34
CA GLN A 87 -3.85 -7.79 15.79
C GLN A 87 -3.98 -6.74 14.68
N ILE A 88 -5.02 -6.86 13.87
CA ILE A 88 -5.30 -5.92 12.77
C ILE A 88 -6.20 -4.75 13.20
N ARG A 89 -6.76 -4.80 14.43
CA ARG A 89 -7.73 -3.84 14.96
C ARG A 89 -7.25 -3.22 16.27
N SER A 90 -8.06 -2.33 16.84
CA SER A 90 -7.80 -1.71 18.14
C SER A 90 -7.54 -2.76 19.22
N ALA A 91 -6.75 -2.39 20.23
CA ALA A 91 -6.33 -3.31 21.30
C ALA A 91 -7.49 -3.92 22.12
N ASP A 92 -8.67 -3.30 22.07
CA ASP A 92 -9.88 -3.75 22.78
C ASP A 92 -10.62 -4.90 22.08
N GLU A 93 -10.30 -5.21 20.82
CA GLU A 93 -10.90 -6.33 20.08
C GLU A 93 -10.00 -7.57 20.10
N PRO A 94 -10.58 -8.79 20.09
CA PRO A 94 -9.79 -10.02 20.06
C PRO A 94 -8.94 -10.12 18.79
N MET A 95 -7.81 -10.81 18.88
CA MET A 95 -6.89 -10.99 17.75
C MET A 95 -7.54 -11.80 16.64
N THR A 96 -7.33 -11.41 15.38
CA THR A 96 -7.80 -12.19 14.23
C THR A 96 -6.85 -13.35 13.97
N THR A 97 -7.40 -14.56 13.87
CA THR A 97 -6.65 -15.77 13.51
C THR A 97 -6.72 -16.00 12.00
N PHE A 98 -5.59 -16.34 11.40
CA PHE A 98 -5.48 -16.70 10.00
C PHE A 98 -5.01 -18.14 9.89
N PHE A 99 -5.66 -18.91 9.04
CA PHE A 99 -5.39 -20.31 8.80
C PHE A 99 -4.94 -20.55 7.37
N ARG A 100 -4.06 -21.54 7.19
CA ARG A 100 -3.68 -22.10 5.90
C ARG A 100 -3.73 -23.62 5.95
N CYS A 101 -4.50 -24.25 5.06
CA CYS A 101 -4.56 -25.71 5.00
C CYS A 101 -3.18 -26.30 4.65
N THR A 102 -2.79 -27.35 5.37
CA THR A 102 -1.57 -28.11 5.11
C THR A 102 -1.58 -28.85 3.76
N LYS A 103 -2.77 -29.20 3.24
CA LYS A 103 -2.94 -29.98 2.00
C LYS A 103 -3.25 -29.13 0.76
N CYS A 104 -4.29 -28.29 0.82
CA CYS A 104 -4.75 -27.52 -0.35
C CYS A 104 -4.24 -26.07 -0.39
N THR A 105 -3.49 -25.62 0.63
CA THR A 105 -2.99 -24.23 0.73
C THR A 105 -4.10 -23.15 0.77
N THR A 106 -5.38 -23.53 0.78
CA THR A 106 -6.50 -22.61 0.98
C THR A 106 -6.32 -21.84 2.29
N LYS A 107 -6.49 -20.53 2.22
CA LYS A 107 -6.38 -19.61 3.36
C LYS A 107 -7.76 -19.12 3.77
N TRP A 108 -8.01 -19.08 5.06
CA TRP A 108 -9.23 -18.49 5.62
C TRP A 108 -8.91 -17.74 6.91
N LYS A 109 -9.86 -16.93 7.37
CA LYS A 109 -9.74 -16.15 8.60
C LYS A 109 -10.89 -16.49 9.53
N GLU A 110 -10.62 -16.48 10.82
CA GLU A 110 -11.61 -16.65 11.88
C GLU A 110 -11.43 -15.53 12.91
N ASN A 111 -12.55 -14.95 13.35
CA ASN A 111 -12.60 -13.80 14.26
C ASN A 111 -13.64 -14.04 15.33
#